data_AF-A0A7L4WAQ6-F1
#
_entry.id   AF-A0A7L4WAQ6-F1
#
_cell.length_a   1.000
_cell.length_b   1.000
_cell.length_c   1.000
_cell.angle_alpha   90.00
_cell.angle_beta   90.00
_cell.angle_gamma   90.00
#
_symmetry.space_group_name_H-M   'P 1'
#
loop_
_entity.id
_entity.type
_entity.pdbx_description
1 polymer ?
#
loop_
_entity_poly.entity_id
_entity_poly.type
_entity_poly.pdbx_seq_one_letter_code
_entity_poly.pdbx_strand_id
1 'polypeptide(L)' 'MIQNITKSDIMILTGYSKNQAQNILRKAKASMVSEGFVWYSNKRVSRVPIQAVEAILGYKLDMENVIINDVSTGTAL' A
#
# COMPACT_ATOMS: atom_id res chain seq x y z
N MET A 1 -11.99 11.88 -6.39
CA MET A 1 -11.91 10.64 -7.20
C MET A 1 -11.39 9.53 -6.31
N ILE A 2 -11.99 8.33 -6.33
CA ILE A 2 -11.46 7.19 -5.56
C ILE A 2 -10.26 6.64 -6.32
N GLN A 3 -9.08 6.69 -5.71
CA GLN A 3 -7.86 6.13 -6.30
C GLN A 3 -7.61 4.74 -5.71
N ASN A 4 -7.36 3.77 -6.58
CA ASN A 4 -7.01 2.40 -6.20
C ASN A 4 -5.51 2.21 -6.26
N ILE A 5 -4.96 1.53 -5.26
CA ILE A 5 -3.54 1.23 -5.16
C ILE A 5 -3.31 -0.28 -5.05
N THR A 6 -2.15 -0.70 -5.50
CA THR A 6 -1.64 -2.06 -5.45
C THR A 6 -0.51 -2.18 -4.43
N LYS A 7 -0.03 -3.41 -4.20
CA LYS A 7 1.16 -3.66 -3.39
C LYS A 7 2.37 -2.86 -3.88
N SER A 8 2.58 -2.78 -5.21
CA SER A 8 3.74 -2.08 -5.76
C SER A 8 3.69 -0.58 -5.45
N ASP A 9 2.51 0.01 -5.54
CA ASP A 9 2.30 1.43 -5.21
C ASP A 9 2.58 1.69 -3.72
N ILE A 10 2.12 0.79 -2.84
CA ILE A 10 2.46 0.87 -1.41
C ILE A 10 3.98 0.84 -1.20
N MET A 11 4.71 -0.04 -1.90
CA MET A 11 6.17 -0.10 -1.79
C MET A 11 6.82 1.22 -2.22
N ILE A 12 6.39 1.79 -3.34
CA ILE A 12 6.95 3.03 -3.90
C ILE A 12 6.64 4.23 -2.98
N LEU A 13 5.42 4.31 -2.45
CA LEU A 13 4.97 5.45 -1.65
C LEU A 13 5.46 5.44 -0.19
N THR A 14 5.81 4.27 0.34
CA THR A 14 6.19 4.12 1.77
C THR A 14 7.63 3.67 2.00
N GLY A 15 8.31 3.18 0.97
CA GLY A 15 9.63 2.53 1.11
C GLY A 15 9.57 1.15 1.78
N TYR A 16 8.38 0.60 2.01
CA TYR A 16 8.26 -0.71 2.66
C TYR A 16 8.68 -1.87 1.75
N SER A 17 9.23 -2.90 2.41
CA SER A 17 9.54 -4.16 1.73
C SER A 17 8.28 -4.80 1.14
N LYS A 18 8.48 -5.67 0.13
CA LYS A 18 7.41 -6.44 -0.50
C LYS A 18 6.50 -7.15 0.50
N ASN A 19 7.07 -7.74 1.56
CA ASN A 19 6.32 -8.48 2.57
C ASN A 19 5.47 -7.54 3.44
N GLN A 20 6.02 -6.40 3.85
CA GLN A 20 5.28 -5.37 4.60
C GLN A 20 4.12 -4.82 3.75
N ALA A 21 4.39 -4.46 2.49
CA ALA A 21 3.35 -3.97 1.57
C ALA A 21 2.24 -5.01 1.32
N GLN A 22 2.59 -6.30 1.18
CA GLN A 22 1.60 -7.37 1.07
C GLN A 22 0.75 -7.53 2.33
N ASN A 23 1.37 -7.42 3.50
CA ASN A 23 0.65 -7.49 4.77
C ASN A 23 -0.32 -6.31 4.93
N ILE A 24 0.10 -5.10 4.58
CA ILE A 24 -0.77 -3.92 4.58
C ILE A 24 -1.94 -4.11 3.63
N LEU A 25 -1.67 -4.52 2.38
CA LEU A 25 -2.72 -4.77 1.39
C LEU A 25 -3.72 -5.84 1.86
N ARG A 26 -3.24 -6.91 2.50
CA ARG A 26 -4.10 -7.96 3.06
C ARG A 26 -4.99 -7.43 4.19
N LYS A 27 -4.44 -6.64 5.10
CA LYS A 27 -5.23 -6.03 6.18
C LYS A 27 -6.26 -5.04 5.60
N ALA A 28 -5.89 -4.25 4.59
CA ALA A 28 -6.80 -3.29 3.95
C ALA A 28 -7.97 -4.03 3.27
N LYS A 29 -7.70 -5.13 2.56
CA LYS A 29 -8.76 -5.99 2.00
C LYS A 29 -9.67 -6.54 3.10
N ALA A 30 -9.11 -6.99 4.21
CA ALA A 30 -9.90 -7.49 5.34
C ALA A 30 -10.80 -6.40 5.94
N SER A 31 -10.31 -5.17 6.09
CA SER A 31 -11.12 -4.01 6.53
C SER A 31 -12.28 -3.76 5.58
N MET A 32 -12.02 -3.71 4.27
CA MET A 32 -13.07 -3.52 3.27
C MET A 32 -14.13 -4.62 3.34
N VAL A 33 -13.74 -5.88 3.57
CA VAL A 33 -14.71 -6.98 3.74
C VAL A 33 -15.52 -6.80 5.02
N SER A 34 -14.91 -6.39 6.13
CA SER A 34 -15.63 -6.12 7.39
C SER A 34 -16.60 -4.94 7.30
N GLU A 35 -16.32 -3.98 6.42
CA GLU A 35 -17.19 -2.84 6.12
C GLU A 35 -18.36 -3.21 5.16
N GLY A 36 -18.45 -4.49 4.73
CA GLY A 36 -19.52 -4.99 3.87
C GLY A 36 -19.16 -5.10 2.38
N PHE A 37 -17.94 -4.71 1.98
CA PHE A 37 -17.49 -4.80 0.60
C PHE A 37 -16.94 -6.20 0.27
N VAL A 38 -17.85 -7.18 0.12
CA VAL A 38 -17.52 -8.61 -0.11
C VAL A 38 -16.64 -8.83 -1.35
N TRP A 39 -16.68 -7.94 -2.34
CA TRP A 39 -15.84 -8.00 -3.54
C TRP A 39 -14.34 -8.16 -3.24
N TYR A 40 -13.85 -7.55 -2.15
CA TYR A 40 -12.45 -7.64 -1.74
C TYR A 40 -12.06 -8.99 -1.11
N SER A 41 -13.02 -9.88 -0.81
CA SER A 41 -12.71 -11.24 -0.35
C SER A 41 -12.06 -12.10 -1.46
N ASN A 42 -12.27 -11.73 -2.73
CA ASN A 42 -11.76 -12.48 -3.86
C ASN A 42 -10.22 -12.44 -3.92
N LYS A 43 -9.59 -13.61 -4.06
CA LYS A 43 -8.13 -13.75 -4.19
C LYS A 43 -7.55 -13.09 -5.45
N ARG A 44 -8.34 -12.95 -6.52
CA ARG A 44 -7.93 -12.30 -7.78
C ARG A 44 -7.91 -10.76 -7.69
N VAL A 45 -8.51 -10.19 -6.65
CA VAL A 45 -8.50 -8.74 -6.41
C VAL A 45 -7.22 -8.36 -5.65
N SER A 46 -6.29 -7.73 -6.34
CA SER A 46 -4.96 -7.35 -5.83
C SER A 46 -4.80 -5.84 -5.64
N ARG A 47 -5.93 -5.12 -5.56
CA ARG A 47 -6.01 -3.66 -5.38
C ARG A 47 -7.06 -3.28 -4.34
N VAL A 48 -6.85 -2.15 -3.69
CA VAL A 48 -7.76 -1.56 -2.69
C VAL A 48 -7.81 -0.04 -2.87
N PRO A 49 -8.84 0.65 -2.36
CA PRO A 49 -8.84 2.11 -2.33
C PRO A 49 -7.70 2.63 -1.46
N ILE A 50 -7.09 3.75 -1.84
CA ILE A 50 -6.01 4.37 -1.08
C ILE A 50 -6.41 4.67 0.36
N GLN A 51 -7.66 5.10 0.56
CA GLN A 51 -8.24 5.41 1.87
C GLN A 51 -8.21 4.21 2.82
N ALA A 52 -8.39 2.98 2.31
CA ALA A 52 -8.34 1.77 3.12
C ALA A 52 -6.91 1.46 3.60
N VAL A 53 -5.89 1.89 2.84
CA VAL A 53 -4.50 1.74 3.22
C VAL A 53 -4.09 2.85 4.19
N GLU A 54 -4.50 4.09 3.93
CA GLU A 54 -4.30 5.22 4.84
C GLU A 54 -4.89 4.96 6.23
N ALA A 55 -6.08 4.35 6.30
CA ALA A 55 -6.70 3.97 7.57
C ALA A 55 -5.86 2.97 8.38
N ILE A 56 -5.09 2.11 7.71
CA ILE A 56 -4.19 1.14 8.37
C ILE A 56 -2.87 1.77 8.78
N LEU A 57 -2.35 2.68 7.95
CA LEU A 57 -1.08 3.35 8.20
C LEU A 57 -1.21 4.49 9.22
N GLY A 58 -2.39 5.11 9.31
CA GLY A 58 -2.65 6.25 10.19
C GLY A 58 -2.22 7.60 9.62
N TYR A 59 -1.83 7.67 8.35
CA TYR A 59 -1.44 8.90 7.65
C TYR A 59 -1.84 8.87 6.17
N LYS A 60 -1.85 10.06 5.54
CA LYS A 60 -2.19 10.24 4.12
C LYS A 60 -1.01 9.92 3.22
N LEU A 61 -1.29 9.27 2.08
CA LEU A 61 -0.27 8.95 1.09
C LEU A 61 -0.31 9.99 -0.03
N ASP A 62 0.79 10.70 -0.24
CA ASP A 62 0.95 11.66 -1.32
C ASP A 62 1.57 10.97 -2.54
N MET A 63 0.79 10.79 -3.60
CA MET A 63 1.28 10.19 -4.84
C MET A 63 2.24 11.08 -5.64
N GLU A 64 2.32 12.37 -5.31
CA GLU A 64 3.22 13.32 -5.95
C GLU A 64 4.62 13.34 -5.33
N ASN A 65 4.75 12.94 -4.06
CA ASN A 65 5.99 12.98 -3.30
C ASN A 65 6.55 11.55 -3.11
N VAL A 66 6.93 10.89 -4.20
CA VAL A 66 7.62 9.60 -4.15
C VAL A 66 9.02 9.82 -3.55
N ILE A 67 9.18 9.52 -2.26
CA ILE A 67 10.46 9.60 -1.56
C ILE A 67 11.29 8.38 -1.96
N ILE A 68 11.92 8.44 -3.14
CA ILE A 68 13.07 7.59 -3.46
C ILE A 68 14.29 8.50 -3.44
N ASN A 69 14.87 8.66 -2.26
CA ASN A 69 16.30 8.92 -2.21
C ASN A 69 16.96 7.58 -2.54
N ASP A 70 17.55 7.49 -3.73
CA ASP A 70 18.45 6.39 -4.05
C ASP A 70 19.62 6.46 -3.07
N VAL A 71 19.51 5.78 -1.93
CA VAL A 71 20.65 5.56 -1.03
C VAL A 71 21.49 4.49 -1.72
N SER A 72 22.23 4.94 -2.73
CA SER A 72 23.43 4.25 -3.18
C SER A 72 24.34 4.17 -1.97
N THR A 73 24.43 2.96 -1.42
CA THR A 73 25.43 2.59 -0.41
C THR A 73 26.80 2.77 -1.05
N GLY A 74 27.38 3.97 -0.90
CA GLY A 74 28.81 4.19 -1.02
C GLY A 74 29.54 3.54 0.14
N THR A 75 29.45 2.21 0.26
CA THR A 75 30.53 1.42 0.87
C THR A 75 31.57 1.24 -0.22
N ALA A 76 32.47 2.21 -0.34
CA ALA A 76 33.76 2.00 -0.96
C ALA A 76 34.80 2.29 0.13
N LEU A 77 35.61 1.25 0.39
CA LEU A 77 36.80 1.23 1.24
C LEU A 77 37.73 2.42 0.99
#